data_AF-A0A7X7MWL6-F1
#
_entry.id   AF-A0A7X7MWL6-F1
#
_cell.length_a   1.000
_cell.length_b   1.000
_cell.length_c   1.000
_cell.angle_alpha   90.00
_cell.angle_beta   90.00
_cell.angle_gamma   90.00
#
_symmetry.space_group_name_H-M   'P 1'
#
loop_
_entity.id
_entity.type
_entity.pdbx_description
1 polymer ?
#
loop_
_entity_poly.entity_id
_entity_poly.type
_entity_poly.pdbx_seq_one_letter_code
_entity_poly.pdbx_strand_id
1 'polypeptide(L)'
;MINTNVEFLKSLLNESNADIVYSNVKDIFGFNEKGEPNVVDGEVLYWAWKAIQHADKQMEEELMNKRFYDGSKERYISLLQNHMKKIDKGSFSMGSAPDSKLKYIGEEPQHNVDLDQFFVSDIVISEELYSKYDPFYKVSEEKNMPARNVSWYDAVMFCKWINCRLLTEAEWEYASKGDSKGLWCCEKEEDIQQYGWFSESSDGYVHPIGLLKPNSYGLYDIHGNVWEWCQDSYDENYYEKKISDNPVNDTDDLEKVCRGGSIHAFSEMCRCAFRDYEPANFKAYDIGFRVARSNFD
;
A
#
# COMPACT_ATOMS: atom_id res chain seq x y z
N MET A 1 -21.13 -18.45 16.07
CA MET A 1 -20.95 -16.98 15.96
C MET A 1 -19.49 -16.77 15.61
N ILE A 2 -19.20 -15.98 14.58
CA ILE A 2 -17.82 -15.72 14.12
C ILE A 2 -17.14 -14.88 15.20
N ASN A 3 -15.96 -15.28 15.67
CA ASN A 3 -15.20 -14.53 16.66
C ASN A 3 -14.32 -13.50 15.96
N THR A 4 -14.68 -12.22 16.07
CA THR A 4 -13.97 -11.09 15.46
C THR A 4 -13.15 -10.30 16.50
N ASN A 5 -12.91 -10.87 17.69
CA ASN A 5 -12.09 -10.22 18.70
C ASN A 5 -10.61 -10.28 18.31
N VAL A 6 -10.02 -9.11 18.01
CA VAL A 6 -8.64 -8.98 17.53
C VAL A 6 -7.62 -9.55 18.54
N GLU A 7 -7.79 -9.31 19.84
CA GLU A 7 -6.87 -9.81 20.86
C GLU A 7 -6.91 -11.34 20.97
N PHE A 8 -8.09 -11.94 20.79
CA PHE A 8 -8.21 -13.39 20.67
C PHE A 8 -7.48 -13.91 19.42
N LEU A 9 -7.66 -13.27 18.26
CA LEU A 9 -6.99 -13.69 17.02
C LEU A 9 -5.46 -13.57 17.12
N LYS A 10 -4.96 -12.50 17.74
CA LYS A 10 -3.53 -12.36 18.07
C LYS A 10 -3.05 -13.48 19.00
N SER A 11 -3.86 -13.86 19.99
CA SER A 11 -3.49 -14.94 20.92
C SER A 11 -3.29 -16.29 20.22
N LEU A 12 -3.95 -16.53 19.08
CA LEU A 12 -3.79 -17.75 18.27
C LEU A 12 -2.39 -17.87 17.64
N LEU A 13 -1.60 -16.80 17.58
CA LEU A 13 -0.18 -16.89 17.17
C LEU A 13 0.65 -17.75 18.12
N ASN A 14 0.18 -17.95 19.35
CA ASN A 14 0.83 -18.85 20.31
C ASN A 14 0.25 -20.27 20.30
N GLU A 15 -0.75 -20.56 19.46
CA GLU A 15 -1.36 -21.88 19.34
C GLU A 15 -0.62 -22.71 18.28
N SER A 16 0.03 -23.78 18.74
CA SER A 16 0.79 -24.69 17.89
C SER A 16 -0.07 -25.66 17.07
N ASN A 17 -1.32 -25.89 17.47
CA ASN A 17 -2.22 -26.81 16.79
C ASN A 17 -3.00 -26.10 15.65
N ALA A 18 -2.57 -26.34 14.42
CA ALA A 18 -3.17 -25.75 13.22
C ALA A 18 -4.67 -26.05 13.06
N ASP A 19 -5.15 -27.24 13.46
CA ASP A 19 -6.58 -27.56 13.39
C ASP A 19 -7.42 -26.68 14.33
N ILE A 20 -6.88 -26.36 15.51
CA ILE A 20 -7.51 -25.44 16.45
C ILE A 20 -7.56 -24.04 15.83
N VAL A 21 -6.45 -23.54 15.30
CA VAL A 21 -6.40 -22.22 14.65
C VAL A 21 -7.38 -22.16 13.47
N TYR A 22 -7.34 -23.14 12.57
CA TYR A 22 -8.25 -23.24 11.43
C TYR A 22 -9.71 -23.23 11.83
N SER A 23 -10.09 -24.01 12.85
CA SER A 23 -11.47 -24.06 13.33
C SER A 23 -11.99 -22.71 13.82
N ASN A 24 -11.10 -21.85 14.34
CA ASN A 24 -11.43 -20.51 14.82
C ASN A 24 -11.48 -19.46 13.70
N VAL A 25 -10.68 -19.60 12.64
CA VAL A 25 -10.55 -18.55 11.61
C VAL A 25 -11.28 -18.84 10.30
N LYS A 26 -11.59 -20.09 9.97
CA LYS A 26 -12.13 -20.48 8.65
C LYS A 26 -13.40 -19.73 8.24
N ASP A 27 -14.26 -19.39 9.21
CA ASP A 27 -15.55 -18.76 8.95
C ASP A 27 -15.43 -17.23 8.80
N ILE A 28 -14.32 -16.63 9.26
CA ILE A 28 -13.97 -15.21 9.04
C ILE A 28 -13.82 -14.95 7.53
N PHE A 29 -13.16 -15.86 6.82
CA PHE A 29 -12.99 -15.79 5.36
C PHE A 29 -14.18 -16.35 4.58
N GLY A 30 -15.27 -16.71 5.23
CA GLY A 30 -16.46 -17.25 4.57
C GLY A 30 -17.36 -16.19 3.93
N PHE A 31 -18.37 -16.68 3.21
CA PHE A 31 -19.43 -15.87 2.64
C PHE A 31 -20.77 -16.26 3.25
N ASN A 32 -21.70 -15.31 3.32
CA ASN A 32 -23.06 -15.53 3.77
C ASN A 32 -23.95 -16.12 2.65
N GLU A 33 -25.22 -16.38 2.93
CA GLU A 33 -26.17 -16.97 1.97
C GLU A 33 -26.42 -16.10 0.72
N LYS A 34 -26.09 -14.81 0.78
CA LYS A 34 -26.17 -13.86 -0.35
C LYS A 34 -24.87 -13.79 -1.16
N GLY A 35 -23.83 -14.51 -0.76
CA GLY A 35 -22.51 -14.45 -1.36
C GLY A 35 -21.68 -13.24 -0.94
N GLU A 36 -22.08 -12.53 0.12
CA GLU A 36 -21.29 -11.40 0.67
C GLU A 36 -20.29 -11.93 1.70
N PRO A 37 -19.11 -11.30 1.86
CA PRO A 37 -18.12 -11.71 2.85
C PRO A 37 -18.69 -11.59 4.27
N ASN A 38 -18.36 -12.56 5.12
CA ASN A 38 -18.77 -12.57 6.53
C ASN A 38 -18.12 -11.45 7.34
N VAL A 39 -16.88 -11.09 6.99
CA VAL A 39 -16.07 -10.07 7.65
C VAL A 39 -15.36 -9.24 6.57
N VAL A 40 -15.38 -7.92 6.71
CA VAL A 40 -14.65 -6.98 5.85
C VAL A 40 -13.62 -6.13 6.61
N ASP A 41 -13.65 -6.19 7.95
CA ASP A 41 -12.69 -5.48 8.80
C ASP A 41 -11.28 -5.99 8.53
N GLY A 42 -10.40 -5.11 8.02
CA GLY A 42 -9.06 -5.46 7.63
C GLY A 42 -8.20 -6.00 8.77
N GLU A 43 -8.33 -5.46 10.00
CA GLU A 43 -7.53 -5.91 11.14
C GLU A 43 -7.93 -7.32 11.57
N VAL A 44 -9.24 -7.59 11.63
CA VAL A 44 -9.76 -8.94 11.91
C VAL A 44 -9.30 -9.94 10.86
N LEU A 45 -9.44 -9.60 9.58
CA LEU A 45 -9.00 -10.44 8.46
C LEU A 45 -7.49 -10.71 8.49
N TYR A 46 -6.70 -9.67 8.75
CA TYR A 46 -5.24 -9.75 8.82
C TYR A 46 -4.78 -10.68 9.95
N TRP A 47 -5.28 -10.51 11.17
CA TRP A 47 -4.84 -11.35 12.29
C TRP A 47 -5.33 -12.78 12.18
N ALA A 48 -6.54 -13.01 11.63
CA ALA A 48 -7.00 -14.34 11.29
C ALA A 48 -6.08 -15.03 10.27
N TRP A 49 -5.63 -14.28 9.26
CA TRP A 49 -4.73 -14.76 8.21
C TRP A 49 -3.33 -15.04 8.77
N LYS A 50 -2.74 -14.11 9.53
CA LYS A 50 -1.44 -14.30 10.18
C LYS A 50 -1.44 -15.48 11.13
N ALA A 51 -2.53 -15.70 11.89
CA ALA A 51 -2.65 -16.84 12.80
C ALA A 51 -2.56 -18.18 12.06
N ILE A 52 -3.37 -18.39 11.01
CA ILE A 52 -3.33 -19.64 10.26
C ILE A 52 -2.02 -19.79 9.45
N GLN A 53 -1.51 -18.71 8.88
CA GLN A 53 -0.21 -18.72 8.18
C GLN A 53 0.94 -19.12 9.11
N HIS A 54 0.93 -18.64 10.35
CA HIS A 54 1.92 -18.98 11.36
C HIS A 54 1.82 -20.44 11.79
N ALA A 55 0.60 -20.95 11.98
CA ALA A 55 0.36 -22.31 12.41
C ALA A 55 0.67 -23.36 11.31
N ASP A 56 0.20 -23.13 10.07
CA ASP A 56 0.45 -24.00 8.93
C ASP A 56 0.20 -23.25 7.60
N LYS A 57 1.28 -23.02 6.83
CA LYS A 57 1.22 -22.32 5.54
C LYS A 57 0.40 -23.07 4.48
N GLN A 58 0.47 -24.39 4.44
CA GLN A 58 -0.29 -25.16 3.45
C GLN A 58 -1.78 -25.07 3.77
N MET A 59 -2.14 -25.16 5.05
CA MET A 59 -3.54 -25.04 5.49
C MET A 59 -4.09 -23.63 5.25
N GLU A 60 -3.27 -22.58 5.44
CA GLU A 60 -3.62 -21.21 5.06
C GLU A 60 -3.90 -21.10 3.56
N GLU A 61 -2.97 -21.55 2.71
CA GLU A 61 -3.15 -21.52 1.26
C GLU A 61 -4.42 -22.26 0.83
N GLU A 62 -4.68 -23.45 1.37
CA GLU A 62 -5.90 -24.19 1.07
C GLU A 62 -7.17 -23.49 1.54
N LEU A 63 -7.15 -22.88 2.73
CA LEU A 63 -8.28 -22.13 3.27
C LEU A 63 -8.59 -20.92 2.38
N MET A 64 -7.56 -20.14 2.06
CA MET A 64 -7.69 -18.91 1.33
C MET A 64 -8.05 -19.18 -0.14
N ASN A 65 -7.42 -20.15 -0.81
CA ASN A 65 -7.75 -20.54 -2.20
C ASN A 65 -9.18 -21.03 -2.38
N LYS A 66 -9.77 -21.68 -1.36
CA LYS A 66 -11.17 -22.12 -1.39
C LYS A 66 -12.16 -20.99 -1.06
N ARG A 67 -11.66 -19.81 -0.67
CA ARG A 67 -12.47 -18.72 -0.11
C ARG A 67 -11.99 -17.35 -0.57
N PHE A 68 -11.09 -16.73 0.18
CA PHE A 68 -10.71 -15.33 -0.02
C PHE A 68 -9.93 -15.08 -1.31
N TYR A 69 -9.02 -15.98 -1.68
CA TYR A 69 -8.24 -15.92 -2.93
C TYR A 69 -9.00 -16.52 -4.13
N ASP A 70 -10.15 -17.16 -3.92
CA ASP A 70 -10.95 -17.72 -5.02
C ASP A 70 -11.33 -16.62 -6.00
N GLY A 71 -11.01 -16.79 -7.28
CA GLY A 71 -11.21 -15.79 -8.35
C GLY A 71 -10.27 -14.57 -8.32
N SER A 72 -9.24 -14.53 -7.47
CA SER A 72 -8.36 -13.36 -7.31
C SER A 72 -7.59 -13.01 -8.58
N LYS A 73 -7.13 -14.01 -9.35
CA LYS A 73 -6.44 -13.81 -10.63
C LYS A 73 -7.39 -13.23 -11.69
N GLU A 74 -8.63 -13.70 -11.75
CA GLU A 74 -9.66 -13.20 -12.66
C GLU A 74 -10.04 -11.75 -12.30
N ARG A 75 -10.15 -11.44 -11.00
CA ARG A 75 -10.34 -10.07 -10.53
C ARG A 75 -9.20 -9.16 -10.96
N TYR A 76 -7.95 -9.58 -10.77
CA TYR A 76 -6.79 -8.82 -11.25
C TYR A 76 -6.88 -8.53 -12.75
N ILE A 77 -7.06 -9.58 -13.57
CA ILE A 77 -7.11 -9.47 -15.04
C ILE A 77 -8.22 -8.52 -15.48
N SER A 78 -9.41 -8.66 -14.91
CA SER A 78 -10.59 -7.92 -15.34
C SER A 78 -10.67 -6.49 -14.79
N LEU A 79 -10.13 -6.24 -13.59
CA LEU A 79 -10.32 -4.97 -12.88
C LEU A 79 -9.09 -4.08 -12.87
N LEU A 80 -7.87 -4.62 -12.93
CA LEU A 80 -6.66 -3.84 -12.62
C LEU A 80 -5.50 -4.01 -13.61
N GLN A 81 -5.40 -5.11 -14.34
CA GLN A 81 -4.25 -5.38 -15.21
C GLN A 81 -3.93 -4.24 -16.20
N ASN A 82 -4.96 -3.59 -16.76
CA ASN A 82 -4.78 -2.48 -17.71
C ASN A 82 -4.19 -1.21 -17.09
N HIS A 83 -4.22 -1.10 -15.76
CA HIS A 83 -3.65 0.01 -15.00
C HIS A 83 -2.21 -0.26 -14.54
N MET A 84 -1.69 -1.48 -14.74
CA MET A 84 -0.36 -1.84 -14.25
C MET A 84 0.72 -1.38 -15.22
N LYS A 85 1.64 -0.53 -14.74
CA LYS A 85 2.85 -0.12 -15.46
C LYS A 85 4.01 -1.04 -15.08
N LYS A 86 4.76 -1.47 -16.09
CA LYS A 86 6.00 -2.21 -15.88
C LYS A 86 7.10 -1.23 -15.51
N ILE A 87 7.80 -1.53 -14.42
CA ILE A 87 9.01 -0.84 -14.00
C ILE A 87 10.17 -1.81 -14.20
N ASP A 88 11.11 -1.45 -15.07
CA ASP A 88 12.27 -2.29 -15.35
C ASP A 88 13.21 -2.33 -14.13
N LYS A 89 13.91 -3.46 -14.00
CA LYS A 89 15.00 -3.64 -13.05
C LYS A 89 15.99 -2.48 -13.16
N GLY A 90 16.42 -1.93 -12.02
CA GLY A 90 17.35 -0.81 -12.00
C GLY A 90 17.93 -0.55 -10.63
N SER A 91 18.81 0.44 -10.59
CA SER A 91 19.50 0.88 -9.38
C SER A 91 19.30 2.38 -9.18
N PHE A 92 19.14 2.81 -7.94
CA PHE A 92 19.03 4.23 -7.60
C PHE A 92 19.61 4.54 -6.23
N SER A 93 19.83 5.83 -5.98
CA SER A 93 20.19 6.34 -4.66
C SER A 93 18.90 6.67 -3.89
N MET A 94 18.60 5.85 -2.89
CA MET A 94 17.45 5.97 -2.00
C MET A 94 17.76 6.89 -0.83
N GLY A 95 16.80 7.74 -0.47
CA GLY A 95 16.93 8.72 0.60
C GLY A 95 17.53 10.05 0.16
N SER A 96 17.59 10.97 1.12
CA SER A 96 18.00 12.36 0.88
C SER A 96 19.51 12.49 0.71
N ALA A 97 19.90 13.20 -0.36
CA ALA A 97 21.30 13.47 -0.64
C ALA A 97 21.97 14.20 0.54
N PRO A 98 23.24 13.91 0.87
CA PRO A 98 23.92 14.51 2.02
C PRO A 98 23.95 16.05 2.00
N ASP A 99 24.04 16.64 0.81
CA ASP A 99 24.07 18.08 0.55
C ASP A 99 22.69 18.69 0.32
N SER A 100 21.61 17.89 0.36
CA SER A 100 20.25 18.40 0.31
C SER A 100 19.99 19.33 1.50
N LYS A 101 19.39 20.49 1.21
CA LYS A 101 18.90 21.42 2.23
C LYS A 101 17.56 20.99 2.82
N LEU A 102 16.82 20.16 2.07
CA LEU A 102 15.52 19.60 2.46
C LEU A 102 15.72 18.12 2.76
N LYS A 103 15.83 17.80 4.05
CA LYS A 103 15.98 16.44 4.57
C LYS A 103 15.38 16.33 5.96
N TYR A 104 14.72 15.21 6.22
CA TYR A 104 14.03 14.93 7.48
C TYR A 104 14.62 13.69 8.13
N ILE A 105 14.24 13.47 9.39
CA ILE A 105 14.66 12.31 10.18
C ILE A 105 14.25 11.04 9.43
N GLY A 106 15.15 10.05 9.39
CA GLY A 106 14.92 8.79 8.70
C GLY A 106 15.18 8.80 7.20
N GLU A 107 15.47 9.94 6.56
CA GLU A 107 15.81 10.00 5.13
C GLU A 107 17.30 9.77 4.84
N GLU A 108 18.13 9.65 5.88
CA GLU A 108 19.58 9.50 5.81
C GLU A 108 20.04 8.19 6.47
N PRO A 109 21.21 7.62 6.06
CA PRO A 109 22.05 8.06 4.95
C PRO A 109 21.45 7.67 3.60
N GLN A 110 21.74 8.49 2.57
CA GLN A 110 21.54 8.06 1.20
C GLN A 110 22.36 6.79 0.92
N HIS A 111 21.75 5.82 0.27
CA HIS A 111 22.37 4.53 -0.04
C HIS A 111 21.89 3.99 -1.39
N ASN A 112 22.67 3.08 -1.97
CA ASN A 112 22.32 2.47 -3.25
C ASN A 112 21.37 1.30 -3.04
N VAL A 113 20.33 1.26 -3.85
CA VAL A 113 19.33 0.20 -3.89
C VAL A 113 19.22 -0.33 -5.31
N ASP A 114 19.18 -1.66 -5.43
CA ASP A 114 18.93 -2.42 -6.63
C ASP A 114 17.53 -3.05 -6.50
N LEU A 115 16.66 -2.82 -7.48
CA LEU A 115 15.32 -3.39 -7.52
C LEU A 115 15.20 -4.32 -8.73
N ASP A 116 14.54 -5.46 -8.52
CA ASP A 116 14.08 -6.27 -9.64
C ASP A 116 12.94 -5.58 -10.40
N GLN A 117 12.59 -6.14 -11.56
CA GLN A 117 11.42 -5.68 -12.30
C GLN A 117 10.15 -5.94 -11.48
N PHE A 118 9.25 -4.97 -11.47
CA PHE A 118 7.92 -5.11 -10.87
C PHE A 118 6.87 -4.38 -11.71
N PHE A 119 5.62 -4.52 -11.31
CA PHE A 119 4.49 -3.79 -11.85
C PHE A 119 3.85 -2.95 -10.75
N VAL A 120 3.42 -1.74 -11.08
CA VAL A 120 2.74 -0.80 -10.16
C VAL A 120 1.50 -0.23 -10.84
N SER A 121 0.40 -0.03 -10.11
CA SER A 121 -0.77 0.64 -10.67
C SER A 121 -0.46 2.11 -10.97
N ASP A 122 -0.87 2.60 -12.15
CA ASP A 122 -0.69 4.00 -12.55
C ASP A 122 -1.41 4.99 -11.65
N ILE A 123 -2.48 4.53 -11.03
CA ILE A 123 -3.30 5.27 -10.11
C ILE A 123 -3.33 4.60 -8.74
N VAL A 124 -3.61 5.38 -7.70
CA VAL A 124 -4.08 4.84 -6.41
C VAL A 124 -5.39 4.08 -6.59
N ILE A 125 -5.68 3.15 -5.68
CA ILE A 125 -6.92 2.38 -5.74
C ILE A 125 -8.12 3.33 -5.59
N SER A 126 -9.09 3.23 -6.49
CA SER A 126 -10.29 4.07 -6.46
C SER A 126 -11.36 3.54 -5.50
N GLU A 127 -12.27 4.41 -5.07
CA GLU A 127 -13.43 4.04 -4.26
C GLU A 127 -14.32 2.99 -4.98
N GLU A 128 -14.47 3.09 -6.29
CA GLU A 128 -15.26 2.14 -7.08
C GLU A 128 -14.63 0.75 -7.16
N LEU A 129 -13.29 0.68 -7.20
CA LEU A 129 -12.61 -0.61 -7.17
C LEU A 129 -12.60 -1.20 -5.76
N TYR A 130 -12.32 -0.37 -4.75
CA TYR A 130 -12.31 -0.79 -3.35
C TYR A 130 -13.70 -1.29 -2.89
N SER A 131 -14.79 -0.65 -3.31
CA SER A 131 -16.16 -1.09 -2.98
C SER A 131 -16.57 -2.44 -3.59
N LYS A 132 -15.80 -2.99 -4.55
CA LYS A 132 -15.98 -4.37 -5.02
C LYS A 132 -15.41 -5.40 -4.04
N TYR A 133 -14.42 -5.00 -3.24
CA TYR A 133 -13.84 -5.79 -2.17
C TYR A 133 -14.69 -5.68 -0.90
N ASP A 134 -14.99 -4.44 -0.48
CA ASP A 134 -15.83 -4.15 0.67
C ASP A 134 -17.18 -3.55 0.20
N PRO A 135 -18.26 -4.36 0.11
CA PRO A 135 -19.57 -3.88 -0.33
C PRO A 135 -20.22 -2.88 0.65
N PHE A 136 -19.67 -2.72 1.86
CA PHE A 136 -20.14 -1.74 2.84
C PHE A 136 -19.38 -0.41 2.75
N TYR A 137 -18.33 -0.34 1.93
CA TYR A 137 -17.59 0.89 1.70
C TYR A 137 -18.46 1.94 1.00
N LYS A 138 -18.49 3.15 1.56
CA LYS A 138 -19.27 4.25 1.02
C LYS A 138 -18.50 4.96 -0.09
N VAL A 139 -18.98 4.82 -1.32
CA VAL A 139 -18.47 5.54 -2.49
C VAL A 139 -19.07 6.95 -2.54
N SER A 140 -18.25 7.93 -2.90
CA SER A 140 -18.63 9.33 -3.10
C SER A 140 -19.56 9.51 -4.31
N GLU A 141 -20.29 10.62 -4.36
CA GLU A 141 -21.08 10.97 -5.56
C GLU A 141 -20.17 11.36 -6.73
N GLU A 142 -19.05 12.02 -6.42
CA GLU A 142 -17.98 12.30 -7.37
C GLU A 142 -17.26 11.01 -7.75
N LYS A 143 -16.99 10.85 -9.05
CA LYS A 143 -16.41 9.63 -9.61
C LYS A 143 -14.89 9.70 -9.64
N ASN A 144 -14.26 8.52 -9.71
CA ASN A 144 -12.82 8.33 -9.76
C ASN A 144 -12.12 8.94 -8.54
N MET A 145 -12.75 8.89 -7.37
CA MET A 145 -12.13 9.31 -6.12
C MET A 145 -11.18 8.23 -5.61
N PRO A 146 -10.07 8.58 -4.94
CA PRO A 146 -9.22 7.62 -4.28
C PRO A 146 -9.93 6.96 -3.09
N ALA A 147 -9.69 5.66 -2.91
CA ALA A 147 -10.06 4.95 -1.70
C ALA A 147 -9.35 5.60 -0.50
N ARG A 148 -10.14 5.94 0.52
CA ARG A 148 -9.73 6.74 1.68
C ARG A 148 -10.33 6.17 2.95
N ASN A 149 -9.84 6.60 4.10
CA ASN A 149 -10.21 6.01 5.40
C ASN A 149 -9.95 4.50 5.42
N VAL A 150 -8.90 4.07 4.73
CA VAL A 150 -8.45 2.67 4.67
C VAL A 150 -7.18 2.55 5.51
N SER A 151 -7.16 1.54 6.38
CA SER A 151 -5.98 1.24 7.19
C SER A 151 -4.97 0.44 6.39
N TRP A 152 -3.76 0.28 6.93
CA TRP A 152 -2.76 -0.60 6.33
C TRP A 152 -3.27 -2.04 6.24
N TYR A 153 -4.00 -2.53 7.26
CA TYR A 153 -4.59 -3.86 7.23
C TYR A 153 -5.61 -4.03 6.09
N ASP A 154 -6.47 -3.02 5.89
CA ASP A 154 -7.43 -3.00 4.80
C ASP A 154 -6.71 -3.08 3.44
N ALA A 155 -5.65 -2.30 3.28
CA ALA A 155 -4.85 -2.26 2.07
C ALA A 155 -4.16 -3.59 1.78
N VAL A 156 -3.58 -4.26 2.80
CA VAL A 156 -2.98 -5.59 2.67
C VAL A 156 -4.00 -6.65 2.26
N MET A 157 -5.16 -6.67 2.91
CA MET A 157 -6.19 -7.66 2.63
C MET A 157 -6.85 -7.42 1.26
N PHE A 158 -7.04 -6.16 0.85
CA PHE A 158 -7.44 -5.82 -0.51
C PHE A 158 -6.42 -6.33 -1.54
N CYS A 159 -5.13 -6.07 -1.33
CA CYS A 159 -4.06 -6.52 -2.23
C CYS A 159 -4.14 -8.03 -2.46
N LYS A 160 -4.27 -8.80 -1.37
CA LYS A 160 -4.45 -10.24 -1.42
C LYS A 160 -5.69 -10.67 -2.20
N TRP A 161 -6.82 -9.99 -1.97
CA TRP A 161 -8.07 -10.28 -2.66
C TRP A 161 -7.97 -10.08 -4.18
N ILE A 162 -7.15 -9.14 -4.64
CA ILE A 162 -6.92 -8.86 -6.07
C ILE A 162 -5.58 -9.40 -6.60
N ASN A 163 -4.98 -10.39 -5.93
CA ASN A 163 -3.73 -11.04 -6.36
C ASN A 163 -2.55 -10.06 -6.60
N CYS A 164 -2.40 -9.09 -5.69
CA CYS A 164 -1.36 -8.06 -5.67
C CYS A 164 -0.73 -7.97 -4.25
N ARG A 165 0.17 -7.00 -4.06
CA ARG A 165 0.75 -6.60 -2.78
C ARG A 165 0.87 -5.08 -2.71
N LEU A 166 1.16 -4.55 -1.52
CA LEU A 166 1.66 -3.18 -1.41
C LEU A 166 3.06 -3.07 -2.02
N LEU A 167 3.44 -1.85 -2.39
CA LEU A 167 4.83 -1.55 -2.77
C LEU A 167 5.72 -1.67 -1.54
N THR A 168 6.96 -2.07 -1.73
CA THR A 168 7.98 -1.74 -0.73
C THR A 168 8.25 -0.24 -0.77
N GLU A 169 8.74 0.32 0.32
CA GLU A 169 9.12 1.74 0.38
C GLU A 169 10.15 2.09 -0.71
N ALA A 170 11.06 1.17 -0.98
CA ALA A 170 12.08 1.32 -2.01
C ALA A 170 11.50 1.33 -3.42
N GLU A 171 10.57 0.42 -3.73
CA GLU A 171 9.84 0.43 -4.99
C GLU A 171 9.06 1.73 -5.18
N TRP A 172 8.43 2.23 -4.12
CA TRP A 172 7.70 3.48 -4.15
C TRP A 172 8.63 4.67 -4.47
N GLU A 173 9.78 4.79 -3.79
CA GLU A 173 10.73 5.89 -4.07
C GLU A 173 11.29 5.82 -5.49
N TYR A 174 11.64 4.61 -5.95
CA TYR A 174 12.16 4.41 -7.29
C TYR A 174 11.13 4.79 -8.35
N ALA A 175 9.90 4.32 -8.19
CA ALA A 175 8.81 4.58 -9.12
C ALA A 175 8.35 6.04 -9.11
N SER A 176 8.39 6.71 -7.96
CA SER A 176 7.95 8.11 -7.83
C SER A 176 8.82 9.09 -8.61
N LYS A 177 10.15 8.90 -8.59
CA LYS A 177 11.12 9.75 -9.32
C LYS A 177 10.91 9.73 -10.84
N GLY A 178 10.56 8.58 -11.41
CA GLY A 178 10.63 8.41 -12.87
C GLY A 178 12.05 8.68 -13.37
N ASP A 179 12.19 9.44 -14.45
CA ASP A 179 13.48 9.87 -15.02
C ASP A 179 14.02 11.18 -14.42
N SER A 180 13.31 11.77 -13.45
CA SER A 180 13.68 13.04 -12.83
C SER A 180 14.98 12.95 -12.04
N LYS A 181 15.76 14.04 -12.06
CA LYS A 181 16.92 14.22 -11.16
C LYS A 181 16.62 15.17 -10.00
N GLY A 182 15.41 15.73 -9.96
CA GLY A 182 14.94 16.59 -8.89
C GLY A 182 14.59 15.85 -7.59
N LEU A 183 14.13 16.60 -6.60
CA LEU A 183 13.60 16.05 -5.35
C LEU A 183 12.17 15.47 -5.50
N TRP A 184 11.51 15.81 -6.61
CA TRP A 184 10.20 15.33 -7.05
C TRP A 184 10.34 14.69 -8.45
N CYS A 185 9.23 14.27 -9.07
CA CYS A 185 9.20 13.80 -10.45
C CYS A 185 9.37 14.93 -11.49
N CYS A 186 9.63 16.15 -11.02
CA CYS A 186 10.03 17.31 -11.80
C CYS A 186 11.31 17.93 -11.22
N GLU A 187 12.01 18.70 -12.04
CA GLU A 187 13.32 19.26 -11.69
C GLU A 187 13.24 20.41 -10.67
N LYS A 188 12.09 21.07 -10.57
CA LYS A 188 11.88 22.23 -9.71
C LYS A 188 10.58 22.13 -8.94
N GLU A 189 10.59 22.67 -7.73
CA GLU A 189 9.41 22.76 -6.87
C GLU A 189 8.26 23.55 -7.50
N GLU A 190 8.56 24.64 -8.23
CA GLU A 190 7.55 25.47 -8.90
C GLU A 190 6.68 24.69 -9.90
N ASP A 191 7.16 23.54 -10.37
CA ASP A 191 6.49 22.68 -11.33
C ASP A 191 5.64 21.57 -10.68
N ILE A 192 5.78 21.30 -9.37
CA ILE A 192 5.14 20.15 -8.70
C ILE A 192 3.60 20.21 -8.77
N GLN A 193 3.00 21.41 -8.77
CA GLN A 193 1.56 21.62 -8.95
C GLN A 193 1.01 21.09 -10.29
N GLN A 194 1.87 20.77 -11.26
CA GLN A 194 1.45 20.13 -12.51
C GLN A 194 1.31 18.61 -12.37
N TYR A 195 1.76 18.03 -11.26
CA TYR A 195 1.86 16.59 -11.01
C TYR A 195 1.14 16.14 -9.72
N GLY A 196 0.69 17.09 -8.89
CA GLY A 196 0.26 16.80 -7.53
C GLY A 196 -0.73 17.78 -6.90
N TRP A 197 -1.56 17.24 -6.01
CA TRP A 197 -2.53 17.98 -5.18
C TRP A 197 -2.07 18.02 -3.72
N PHE A 198 -1.50 19.13 -3.29
CA PHE A 198 -0.92 19.27 -1.95
C PHE A 198 -1.39 20.59 -1.33
N SER A 199 -0.94 20.98 -0.14
CA SER A 199 -1.58 22.06 0.63
C SER A 199 -1.73 23.38 -0.13
N GLU A 200 -0.79 23.68 -1.03
CA GLU A 200 -0.72 24.88 -1.83
C GLU A 200 -1.55 24.81 -3.14
N SER A 201 -1.98 23.62 -3.58
CA SER A 201 -2.70 23.41 -4.85
C SER A 201 -4.04 22.69 -4.73
N SER A 202 -4.36 22.08 -3.58
CA SER A 202 -5.51 21.19 -3.39
C SER A 202 -6.82 21.89 -3.02
N ASP A 203 -6.76 23.18 -2.64
CA ASP A 203 -7.86 23.91 -1.98
C ASP A 203 -8.38 23.23 -0.70
N GLY A 204 -7.62 22.30 -0.12
CA GLY A 204 -7.99 21.53 1.07
C GLY A 204 -8.95 20.37 0.82
N TYR A 205 -9.10 19.92 -0.43
CA TYR A 205 -9.97 18.80 -0.81
C TYR A 205 -9.18 17.72 -1.57
N VAL A 206 -9.54 16.46 -1.35
CA VAL A 206 -9.08 15.35 -2.21
C VAL A 206 -9.71 15.52 -3.58
N HIS A 207 -8.93 15.25 -4.62
CA HIS A 207 -9.35 15.38 -6.02
C HIS A 207 -9.55 14.00 -6.68
N PRO A 208 -10.36 13.93 -7.75
CA PRO A 208 -10.40 12.76 -8.60
C PRO A 208 -9.00 12.37 -9.09
N ILE A 209 -8.78 11.06 -9.19
CA ILE A 209 -7.49 10.48 -9.55
C ILE A 209 -7.17 10.77 -11.03
N GLY A 210 -5.91 11.02 -11.33
CA GLY A 210 -5.39 11.12 -12.70
C GLY A 210 -5.72 12.42 -13.42
N LEU A 211 -6.02 13.50 -12.69
CA LEU A 211 -6.36 14.81 -13.30
C LEU A 211 -5.14 15.64 -13.70
N LEU A 212 -3.99 15.42 -13.05
CA LEU A 212 -2.74 16.12 -13.32
C LEU A 212 -1.81 15.28 -14.21
N LYS A 213 -0.60 15.79 -14.50
CA LYS A 213 0.36 15.07 -15.33
C LYS A 213 0.90 13.85 -14.57
N PRO A 214 1.10 12.71 -15.26
CA PRO A 214 1.86 11.61 -14.67
C PRO A 214 3.36 11.91 -14.70
N ASN A 215 4.13 11.17 -13.91
CA ASN A 215 5.58 11.10 -14.09
C ASN A 215 5.97 10.33 -15.37
N SER A 216 7.27 10.19 -15.67
CA SER A 216 7.72 9.55 -16.91
C SER A 216 7.42 8.05 -17.02
N TYR A 217 7.09 7.37 -15.90
CA TYR A 217 6.59 5.99 -15.89
C TYR A 217 5.07 5.90 -16.10
N GLY A 218 4.39 7.04 -16.23
CA GLY A 218 2.94 7.08 -16.39
C GLY A 218 2.18 6.93 -15.09
N LEU A 219 2.80 7.25 -13.94
CA LEU A 219 2.15 7.20 -12.62
C LEU A 219 1.60 8.58 -12.24
N TYR A 220 0.33 8.60 -11.84
CA TYR A 220 -0.40 9.80 -11.45
C TYR A 220 -0.45 9.94 -9.93
N ASP A 221 -0.64 11.17 -9.46
CA ASP A 221 -0.91 11.51 -8.06
C ASP A 221 0.16 10.99 -7.07
N ILE A 222 1.40 10.87 -7.53
CA ILE A 222 2.54 10.44 -6.70
C ILE A 222 2.99 11.53 -5.70
N HIS A 223 2.60 12.80 -5.95
CA HIS A 223 2.95 13.95 -5.13
C HIS A 223 1.70 14.60 -4.53
N GLY A 224 1.14 14.01 -3.48
CA GLY A 224 -0.07 14.50 -2.82
C GLY A 224 -1.32 13.70 -3.16
N ASN A 225 -2.47 14.37 -3.15
CA ASN A 225 -3.82 13.83 -3.12
C ASN A 225 -4.10 13.03 -1.84
N VAL A 226 -3.50 11.86 -1.72
CA VAL A 226 -3.56 11.01 -0.53
C VAL A 226 -2.19 10.43 -0.22
N TRP A 227 -1.88 10.29 1.07
CA TRP A 227 -0.79 9.44 1.53
C TRP A 227 -0.99 8.00 1.05
N GLU A 228 0.10 7.29 0.80
CA GLU A 228 0.05 5.91 0.29
C GLU A 228 0.77 4.94 1.22
N TRP A 229 0.02 3.95 1.73
CA TRP A 229 0.59 2.85 2.51
C TRP A 229 1.61 2.03 1.72
N CYS A 230 2.76 1.76 2.33
CA CYS A 230 3.77 0.81 1.86
C CYS A 230 3.77 -0.48 2.71
N GLN A 231 4.42 -1.53 2.24
CA GLN A 231 4.56 -2.80 2.95
C GLN A 231 5.39 -2.67 4.24
N ASP A 232 6.39 -1.80 4.20
CA ASP A 232 7.44 -1.67 5.20
C ASP A 232 6.93 -1.19 6.56
N SER A 233 7.50 -1.78 7.61
CA SER A 233 7.52 -1.18 8.94
C SER A 233 8.47 0.01 8.97
N TYR A 234 8.05 1.12 9.56
CA TYR A 234 8.91 2.28 9.71
C TYR A 234 9.99 2.03 10.77
N ASP A 235 11.21 2.40 10.42
CA ASP A 235 12.36 2.42 11.32
C ASP A 235 13.23 3.61 10.86
N GLU A 236 13.39 4.59 11.75
CA GLU A 236 14.17 5.81 11.49
C GLU A 236 15.62 5.48 11.13
N ASN A 237 16.16 4.35 11.62
CA ASN A 237 17.54 3.94 11.41
C ASN A 237 17.66 2.86 10.31
N TYR A 238 16.58 2.53 9.61
CA TYR A 238 16.59 1.45 8.60
C TYR A 238 17.64 1.70 7.52
N TYR A 239 17.78 2.94 7.05
CA TYR A 239 18.71 3.31 5.97
C TYR A 239 20.18 3.15 6.38
N GLU A 240 20.50 3.13 7.68
CA GLU A 240 21.86 2.88 8.16
C GLU A 240 22.35 1.46 7.85
N LYS A 241 21.41 0.52 7.66
CA LYS A 241 21.70 -0.88 7.29
C LYS A 241 22.22 -0.99 5.85
N LYS A 242 21.91 -0.01 4.99
CA LYS A 242 22.36 0.07 3.58
C LYS A 242 22.14 -1.23 2.79
N ILE A 243 20.99 -1.85 2.99
CA ILE A 243 20.59 -3.06 2.27
C ILE A 243 20.33 -2.65 0.82
N SER A 244 21.02 -3.28 -0.12
CA SER A 244 20.96 -2.88 -1.53
C SER A 244 19.93 -3.68 -2.33
N ASP A 245 19.88 -4.99 -2.19
CA ASP A 245 19.05 -5.86 -3.05
C ASP A 245 17.61 -5.97 -2.52
N ASN A 246 16.66 -5.37 -3.26
CA ASN A 246 15.22 -5.37 -2.96
C ASN A 246 14.90 -5.14 -1.47
N PRO A 247 15.39 -4.05 -0.84
CA PRO A 247 15.24 -3.85 0.59
C PRO A 247 13.76 -3.70 0.97
N VAL A 248 13.40 -4.38 2.06
CA VAL A 248 12.09 -4.30 2.69
C VAL A 248 12.26 -4.49 4.20
N ASN A 249 11.61 -3.66 5.00
CA ASN A 249 11.52 -3.84 6.45
C ASN A 249 10.25 -4.61 6.80
N ASP A 250 10.33 -5.95 6.80
CA ASP A 250 9.18 -6.85 6.97
C ASP A 250 8.98 -7.32 8.43
N THR A 251 9.44 -6.54 9.41
CA THR A 251 9.23 -6.83 10.83
C THR A 251 7.75 -6.80 11.20
N ASP A 252 7.38 -7.44 12.30
CA ASP A 252 6.02 -7.39 12.85
C ASP A 252 5.68 -6.07 13.58
N ASP A 253 6.52 -5.03 13.46
CA ASP A 253 6.19 -3.69 13.92
C ASP A 253 5.00 -3.14 13.12
N LEU A 254 4.10 -2.43 13.81
CA LEU A 254 2.84 -1.92 13.28
C LEU A 254 2.87 -0.43 13.03
N GLU A 255 3.99 0.26 13.25
CA GLU A 255 4.23 1.57 12.64
C GLU A 255 4.58 1.35 11.16
N LYS A 256 3.69 1.73 10.24
CA LYS A 256 3.79 1.40 8.82
C LYS A 256 4.11 2.64 7.99
N VAL A 257 4.96 2.46 6.99
CA VAL A 257 5.42 3.55 6.12
C VAL A 257 4.28 4.10 5.27
N CYS A 258 4.20 5.43 5.20
CA CYS A 258 3.36 6.21 4.28
C CYS A 258 4.24 7.11 3.40
N ARG A 259 3.87 7.27 2.13
CA ARG A 259 4.65 8.05 1.15
C ARG A 259 3.76 8.97 0.32
N GLY A 260 4.38 9.96 -0.33
CA GLY A 260 3.76 10.78 -1.38
C GLY A 260 3.25 12.15 -0.98
N GLY A 261 2.93 12.37 0.30
CA GLY A 261 2.21 13.55 0.72
C GLY A 261 0.70 13.40 0.55
N SER A 262 -0.05 14.37 1.05
CA SER A 262 -1.50 14.46 0.86
C SER A 262 -1.92 15.89 0.54
N ILE A 263 -3.23 16.10 0.43
CA ILE A 263 -3.82 17.44 0.30
C ILE A 263 -3.47 18.42 1.43
N HIS A 264 -2.96 17.92 2.57
CA HIS A 264 -2.54 18.70 3.73
C HIS A 264 -1.01 18.81 3.88
N ALA A 265 -0.26 18.08 3.06
CA ALA A 265 1.19 18.11 3.06
C ALA A 265 1.71 19.35 2.31
N PHE A 266 2.77 19.96 2.82
CA PHE A 266 3.52 20.96 2.05
C PHE A 266 4.27 20.29 0.89
N SER A 267 4.64 21.07 -0.13
CA SER A 267 5.45 20.60 -1.27
C SER A 267 6.69 19.80 -0.83
N GLU A 268 7.37 20.24 0.24
CA GLU A 268 8.56 19.62 0.82
C GLU A 268 8.31 18.21 1.38
N MET A 269 7.08 17.94 1.83
CA MET A 269 6.62 16.63 2.32
C MET A 269 6.12 15.73 1.18
N CYS A 270 5.98 16.27 -0.04
CA CYS A 270 5.63 15.52 -1.24
C CYS A 270 6.86 15.05 -2.04
N ARG A 271 8.09 15.32 -1.56
CA ARG A 271 9.33 14.87 -2.21
C ARG A 271 9.37 13.35 -2.30
N CYS A 272 10.02 12.81 -3.33
CA CYS A 272 10.17 11.36 -3.50
C CYS A 272 10.84 10.70 -2.28
N ALA A 273 11.79 11.40 -1.64
CA ALA A 273 12.51 10.88 -0.47
C ALA A 273 11.78 11.09 0.87
N PHE A 274 10.69 11.87 0.95
CA PHE A 274 10.02 12.16 2.22
C PHE A 274 9.27 10.95 2.76
N ARG A 275 9.66 10.49 3.95
CA ARG A 275 9.10 9.32 4.62
C ARG A 275 8.18 9.79 5.74
N ASP A 276 7.01 9.19 5.84
CA ASP A 276 6.16 9.31 7.01
C ASP A 276 5.73 7.91 7.48
N TYR A 277 5.06 7.85 8.62
CA TYR A 277 4.52 6.61 9.14
C TYR A 277 3.30 6.85 10.02
N GLU A 278 2.45 5.85 10.07
CA GLU A 278 1.28 5.84 10.94
C GLU A 278 1.06 4.41 11.48
N PRO A 279 0.37 4.25 12.62
CA PRO A 279 -0.02 2.94 13.12
C PRO A 279 -0.86 2.17 12.09
N ALA A 280 -0.70 0.85 12.02
CA ALA A 280 -1.32 0.01 10.99
C ALA A 280 -2.86 0.05 10.98
N ASN A 281 -3.50 0.43 12.10
CA ASN A 281 -4.95 0.60 12.22
C ASN A 281 -5.41 2.06 11.98
N PHE A 282 -4.50 3.00 11.75
CA PHE A 282 -4.81 4.39 11.48
C PHE A 282 -5.61 4.51 10.18
N LYS A 283 -6.55 5.46 10.18
CA LYS A 283 -7.42 5.78 9.04
C LYS A 283 -7.62 7.28 9.01
N ALA A 284 -7.43 7.88 7.84
CA ALA A 284 -7.65 9.30 7.62
C ALA A 284 -8.37 9.55 6.29
N TYR A 285 -8.95 10.74 6.18
CA TYR A 285 -9.62 11.16 4.95
C TYR A 285 -8.64 11.30 3.78
N ASP A 286 -7.35 11.45 4.03
CA ASP A 286 -6.32 11.70 3.03
C ASP A 286 -5.24 10.60 3.00
N ILE A 287 -5.60 9.37 3.41
CA ILE A 287 -4.74 8.19 3.30
C ILE A 287 -5.41 7.09 2.48
N GLY A 288 -4.67 6.57 1.51
CA GLY A 288 -5.04 5.52 0.59
C GLY A 288 -3.86 4.60 0.31
N PHE A 289 -3.85 3.98 -0.86
CA PHE A 289 -2.74 3.12 -1.28
C PHE A 289 -2.79 2.86 -2.79
N ARG A 290 -1.64 2.47 -3.34
CA ARG A 290 -1.52 1.86 -4.67
C ARG A 290 -0.92 0.46 -4.53
N VAL A 291 -0.99 -0.33 -5.59
CA VAL A 291 -0.58 -1.74 -5.50
C VAL A 291 0.54 -2.05 -6.47
N ALA A 292 1.29 -3.10 -6.12
CA ALA A 292 2.33 -3.67 -6.93
C ALA A 292 2.13 -5.18 -7.13
N ARG A 293 2.84 -5.71 -8.12
CA ARG A 293 2.92 -7.15 -8.40
C ARG A 293 4.31 -7.48 -8.94
N SER A 294 4.91 -8.56 -8.45
CA SER A 294 6.27 -8.94 -8.87
C SER A 294 6.33 -9.51 -10.29
N ASN A 295 5.35 -10.32 -10.72
CA ASN A 295 5.27 -10.91 -12.05
C ASN A 295 3.82 -10.98 -12.56
N PHE A 296 3.60 -11.02 -13.89
CA PHE A 296 2.26 -11.17 -14.48
C PHE A 296 1.66 -12.58 -14.34
N ASP A 297 2.50 -13.59 -14.15
CA ASP A 297 2.10 -15.01 -14.19
C ASP A 297 1.36 -15.47 -12.92
#